data_AF-A0A3E4PD02-F1
#
_entry.id   AF-A0A3E4PD02-F1
#
_cell.length_a   1.000
_cell.length_b   1.000
_cell.length_c   1.000
_cell.angle_alpha   90.00
_cell.angle_beta   90.00
_cell.angle_gamma   90.00
#
_symmetry.space_group_name_H-M   'P 1'
#
loop_
_entity.id
_entity.type
_entity.pdbx_description
1 polymer ?
#
loop_
_entity_poly.entity_id
_entity_poly.type
_entity_poly.pdbx_seq_one_letter_code
_entity_poly.pdbx_strand_id
1 'polypeptide(L)' 'MQYLADHKNIRKIYLCLDNDTAGNAACENLAEKIPNDKVVMRLRPVKKDWNECLTAGIICFGFFNNF' A
#
# COMPACT_ATOMS: atom_id res chain seq x y z
N MET A 1 12.13 8.06 -6.03
CA MET A 1 10.98 8.36 -6.90
C MET A 1 11.26 8.26 -8.39
N GLN A 2 12.53 8.15 -8.83
CA GLN A 2 12.91 8.09 -10.25
C GLN A 2 12.15 7.00 -11.03
N TYR A 3 12.00 5.80 -10.48
CA TYR A 3 11.27 4.71 -11.11
C TYR A 3 9.83 5.06 -11.52
N LEU A 4 9.08 5.76 -10.66
CA LEU A 4 7.71 6.20 -10.95
C LEU A 4 7.66 7.38 -11.93
N ALA A 5 8.74 8.16 -12.05
CA ALA A 5 8.87 9.22 -13.03
C ALA A 5 9.17 8.64 -14.42
N ASP A 6 9.99 7.59 -14.47
CA ASP A 6 10.37 6.90 -15.71
C ASP A 6 9.20 6.06 -16.27
N HIS A 7 8.38 5.47 -15.39
CA HIS A 7 7.23 4.65 -15.77
C HIS A 7 5.90 5.42 -15.70
N LYS A 8 5.69 6.32 -16.66
CA LYS A 8 4.47 7.16 -16.76
C LYS A 8 3.15 6.38 -16.94
N ASN A 9 3.22 5.09 -17.28
CA ASN A 9 2.05 4.23 -17.41
C ASN A 9 1.48 3.81 -16.03
N ILE A 10 2.27 3.95 -14.96
CA ILE A 10 1.83 3.64 -13.61
C ILE A 10 0.98 4.79 -13.08
N ARG A 11 -0.34 4.58 -13.07
CA ARG A 11 -1.33 5.55 -12.57
C ARG A 11 -1.83 5.23 -11.16
N LYS A 12 -1.79 3.97 -10.76
CA LYS A 12 -2.28 3.47 -9.48
C LYS A 12 -1.15 2.82 -8.72
N ILE A 13 -0.96 3.22 -7.47
CA ILE A 13 0.05 2.69 -6.57
C ILE A 13 -0.67 2.21 -5.32
N TYR A 14 -0.48 0.95 -4.97
CA TYR A 14 -1.04 0.36 -3.76
C TYR A 14 0.08 0.24 -2.72
N LEU A 15 -0.06 0.94 -1.60
CA LEU A 15 0.85 0.85 -0.47
C LEU A 15 0.34 -0.20 0.51
N CYS A 16 1.10 -1.27 0.66
CA CYS A 16 0.83 -2.37 1.60
C CYS A 16 1.94 -2.37 2.65
N LEU A 17 1.79 -1.55 3.68
CA LEU A 17 2.71 -1.47 4.82
C LEU A 17 2.03 -2.05 6.06
N ASP A 18 2.85 -2.42 7.05
CA ASP A 18 2.36 -2.94 8.33
C ASP A 18 1.40 -1.94 8.99
N ASN A 19 0.41 -2.48 9.69
CA ASN A 19 -0.58 -1.67 10.42
C ASN A 19 -0.04 -1.26 11.79
N ASP A 20 1.19 -0.75 11.83
CA ASP A 20 1.81 -0.19 13.03
C ASP A 20 2.15 1.30 12.83
N THR A 21 2.65 1.94 13.89
CA THR A 21 3.01 3.36 13.88
C THR A 21 4.08 3.67 12.84
N ALA A 22 5.05 2.77 12.64
CA ALA A 22 6.14 2.96 11.69
C ALA A 22 5.63 2.83 10.23
N GLY A 23 4.78 1.84 9.96
CA GLY A 23 4.12 1.64 8.67
C GLY A 23 3.16 2.78 8.33
N ASN A 24 2.49 3.37 9.34
CA ASN A 24 1.69 4.58 9.16
C ASN A 24 2.55 5.78 8.74
N ALA A 25 3.61 6.07 9.50
CA ALA A 25 4.52 7.17 9.19
C ALA A 25 5.21 6.99 7.82
N ALA A 26 5.58 5.74 7.48
CA ALA A 26 6.13 5.42 6.17
C ALA A 26 5.12 5.62 5.05
N CYS A 27 3.84 5.24 5.24
CA CYS A 27 2.78 5.49 4.27
C CYS A 27 2.60 6.98 3.98
N GLU A 28 2.55 7.80 5.03
CA GLU A 28 2.39 9.25 4.89
C GLU A 28 3.58 9.87 4.16
N ASN A 29 4.81 9.50 4.54
CA ASN A 29 6.02 9.96 3.89
C ASN A 29 6.11 9.53 2.41
N LEU A 30 5.66 8.32 2.08
CA LEU A 30 5.56 7.84 0.69
C LEU A 30 4.49 8.57 -0.09
N ALA A 31 3.31 8.80 0.50
CA ALA A 31 2.23 9.53 -0.14
C ALA A 31 2.65 10.98 -0.48
N GLU A 32 3.38 11.65 0.42
CA GLU A 32 3.93 12.99 0.17
C GLU A 32 4.99 13.01 -0.94
N LYS A 33 5.79 11.93 -1.04
CA LYS A 33 6.81 11.81 -2.10
C LYS A 33 6.21 11.46 -3.46
N ILE A 34 5.03 10.84 -3.50
CA ILE A 34 4.36 10.46 -4.74
C ILE A 34 3.70 11.68 -5.36
N PRO A 35 3.95 11.96 -6.65
CA PRO A 35 3.32 13.10 -7.30
C PRO A 35 1.80 12.92 -7.40
N ASN A 36 1.08 14.03 -7.21
CA ASN A 36 -0.39 14.08 -7.18
C ASN A 36 -1.08 13.63 -8.48
N ASP A 37 -0.33 13.42 -9.56
CA ASP A 37 -0.83 12.84 -10.81
C ASP A 37 -1.12 11.33 -10.71
N LYS A 38 -0.69 10.69 -9.61
CA LYS A 38 -0.86 9.26 -9.37
C LYS A 38 -1.80 9.02 -8.19
N VAL A 39 -2.65 8.01 -8.35
CA VAL A 39 -3.57 7.57 -7.30
C VAL A 39 -2.80 6.65 -6.35
N VAL A 40 -2.63 7.08 -5.11
CA VAL A 40 -2.05 6.28 -4.04
C VAL A 40 -3.17 5.73 -3.17
N MET A 41 -3.27 4.40 -3.09
CA MET A 41 -4.21 3.70 -2.23
C MET A 41 -3.46 2.97 -1.15
N ARG A 42 -3.76 3.26 0.11
CA ARG A 42 -3.21 2.49 1.23
C ARG A 42 -4.12 1.30 1.55
N LEU A 43 -3.57 0.11 1.41
CA LEU A 43 -4.20 -1.12 1.89
C LEU A 43 -3.71 -1.36 3.33
N ARG A 44 -4.64 -1.47 4.28
CA ARG A 44 -4.33 -1.80 5.67
C ARG A 44 -4.81 -3.22 5.99
N PRO A 45 -3.93 -4.09 6.51
CA PRO A 45 -4.36 -5.39 7.02
C PRO A 45 -5.23 -5.21 8.27
N VAL A 46 -6.15 -6.17 8.51
CA VAL A 46 -6.98 -6.22 9.73
C VAL A 46 -6.13 -6.58 10.96
N LYS A 47 -5.04 -7.33 10.74
CA LYS A 47 -4.05 -7.72 11.75
C LYS A 47 -2.79 -6.86 11.63
N LYS A 48 -1.71 -7.27 12.30
CA LYS A 48 -0.43 -6.57 12.28
C LYS A 48 0.13 -6.45 10.85
N ASP A 49 0.09 -7.57 10.13
CA ASP A 49 0.55 -7.68 8.75
C ASP A 49 -0.36 -8.61 7.93
N TRP A 50 -0.11 -8.66 6.62
CA TRP A 50 -0.86 -9.49 5.69
C TRP A 50 -0.63 -10.99 5.90
N ASN A 51 0.52 -11.39 6.45
CA ASN A 51 0.82 -12.80 6.72
C ASN A 51 0.01 -13.31 7.92
N GLU A 52 -0.18 -12.48 8.95
CA GLU A 52 -1.11 -12.78 10.04
C GLU A 52 -2.55 -12.86 9.55
N CYS A 53 -2.96 -12.00 8.61
CA CYS A 53 -4.28 -12.10 7.99
C CYS A 53 -4.43 -13.42 7.22
N LEU A 54 -3.42 -13.80 6.44
CA LEU A 54 -3.39 -15.05 5.69
C LEU A 54 -3.48 -16.28 6.62
N THR A 55 -2.67 -16.28 7.68
CA THR A 55 -2.63 -17.37 8.67
C THR A 55 -3.95 -17.47 9.44
N ALA A 56 -4.60 -16.34 9.73
CA ALA A 56 -5.90 -16.29 10.40
C ALA A 56 -7.09 -16.59 9.48
N GLY A 57 -6.87 -16.85 8.18
CA GLY A 57 -7.94 -17.07 7.21
C GLY A 57 -8.78 -15.81 6.94
N ILE A 58 -8.25 -14.62 7.26
CA ILE A 58 -8.93 -13.34 7.02
C ILE A 58 -8.69 -12.96 5.56
N ILE A 59 -9.70 -13.17 4.72
CA ILE A 59 -9.70 -12.68 3.35
C ILE A 59 -9.93 -11.18 3.40
N CYS A 60 -8.84 -10.43 3.31
CA CYS A 60 -8.94 -9.00 3.17
C CYS A 60 -9.31 -8.68 1.71
N PHE A 61 -10.59 -8.37 1.49
CA PHE A 61 -11.17 -8.12 0.17
C PHE A 61 -10.38 -7.12 -0.69
N GLY A 62 -9.68 -6.15 -0.08
CA GLY A 62 -8.90 -5.14 -0.80
C GLY A 62 -7.60 -5.62 -1.44
N PHE A 63 -6.94 -6.64 -0.89
CA PHE A 63 -5.63 -7.11 -1.39
C PHE A 63 -5.78 -8.18 -2.48
N PHE A 64 -6.58 -9.23 -2.22
CA PHE A 64 -6.73 -10.35 -3.15
C PHE A 64 -7.60 -10.08 -4.38
N ASN A 65 -8.49 -9.08 -4.37
CA ASN A 65 -9.28 -8.72 -5.57
C ASN A 65 -8.56 -7.73 -6.50
N ASN A 66 -7.39 -7.21 -6.11
CA ASN A 66 -6.60 -6.29 -6.94
C ASN A 66 -5.36 -6.95 -7.57
N PHE A 67 -5.12 -8.25 -7.33
CA PHE A 67 -4.02 -9.03 -7.90
C PHE A 67 -4.54 -10.20 -8.73
#